data_AF-V2J1F8-F1
#
_entry.id   AF-V2J1F8-F1
#
_cell.length_a   1.000
_cell.length_b   1.000
_cell.length_c   1.000
_cell.angle_alpha   90.00
_cell.angle_beta   90.00
_cell.angle_gamma   90.00
#
_symmetry.space_group_name_H-M   'P 1'
#
loop_
_entity.id
_entity.type
_entity.pdbx_description
1 polymer ?
#
loop_
_entity_poly.entity_id
_entity_poly.type
_entity_poly.pdbx_seq_one_letter_code
_entity_poly.pdbx_strand_id
1 'polypeptide(L)'
;MRRLFPALFPTLFAALFAATVVLLLAGCQRGPDADALRKDVAARLGQALPPGTVELAELRRQGSQTDRRGPPGEDRRVVYFDAELKLTRDFDFGAWDAPGVAGLISALGAAPKGVQGIALGGNKAGDIIRAHGAAVYREQDGRWVPVASGGYRPVAAPAYAASAPQGAAAMLEAVRRIVESVPAESSPEQHAMITQELAAAHASIRARLARANQGYPLAGGAEGGQYLRFAQALAAKPGARVVPLVTRGGDENLRMLRQGKASLALAQADAALDAYRGDGDFAADGPFTSLRAIGSLYPEAVHVLVRADAAVKAVADLRGKRIAIGEKGGASQRTAVRVLAAHGLRPADFSGRQLGINASLVALRQNEVDAVIQIIGVPSESIRDALAAVPLRLLPLSEKAAAALADSGRGYLRYTVPAGTYANQTGNVATVAVAAQLLVAADLSDAEVGAIARNVYAPGADFTARGSAQGAQISPATATQGLSVPQHLAAARAIEALTKGGVPAGKGR
;
A
#
# COMPACT_ATOMS: atom_id res chain seq x y z
N MET A 1 -62.35 69.74 43.00
CA MET A 1 -60.96 69.95 43.47
C MET A 1 -60.04 69.06 42.65
N ARG A 2 -59.19 69.66 41.79
CA ARG A 2 -57.70 69.56 41.81
C ARG A 2 -57.19 68.11 41.82
N ARG A 3 -56.70 67.58 40.67
CA ARG A 3 -55.39 67.83 40.02
C ARG A 3 -54.38 66.73 40.41
N LEU A 4 -53.75 66.18 39.36
CA LEU A 4 -52.34 65.80 39.21
C LEU A 4 -51.84 64.40 39.66
N PHE A 5 -51.54 63.60 38.62
CA PHE A 5 -50.31 62.79 38.39
C PHE A 5 -50.10 61.45 39.18
N PRO A 6 -49.31 60.49 38.66
CA PRO A 6 -49.30 59.93 37.29
C PRO A 6 -48.95 58.42 37.22
N ALA A 7 -49.19 57.81 36.05
CA ALA A 7 -48.28 56.91 35.32
C ALA A 7 -47.27 56.00 36.08
N LEU A 8 -47.74 55.05 36.90
CA LEU A 8 -46.85 53.98 37.44
C LEU A 8 -47.36 52.54 37.22
N PHE A 9 -48.60 52.36 36.74
CA PHE A 9 -49.16 51.01 36.58
C PHE A 9 -48.76 50.25 35.30
N PRO A 10 -48.65 50.88 34.09
CA PRO A 10 -48.28 50.13 32.90
C PRO A 10 -46.78 49.83 32.85
N THR A 11 -45.93 50.63 33.51
CA THR A 11 -44.48 50.39 33.58
C THR A 11 -44.12 49.30 34.57
N LEU A 12 -44.81 49.18 35.71
CA LEU A 12 -44.58 48.06 36.64
C LEU A 12 -45.06 46.73 36.05
N PHE A 13 -46.19 46.70 35.34
CA PHE A 13 -46.70 45.48 34.72
C PHE A 13 -45.91 45.09 33.46
N ALA A 14 -45.47 46.06 32.65
CA ALA A 14 -44.55 45.78 31.53
C ALA A 14 -43.15 45.39 32.02
N ALA A 15 -42.65 45.95 33.13
CA ALA A 15 -41.39 45.54 33.74
C ALA A 15 -41.50 44.19 34.45
N LEU A 16 -42.63 43.87 35.13
CA LEU A 16 -42.87 42.54 35.68
C LEU A 16 -43.09 41.52 34.57
N PHE A 17 -43.80 41.85 33.49
CA PHE A 17 -44.02 40.94 32.36
C PHE A 17 -42.75 40.75 31.54
N ALA A 18 -41.94 41.80 31.34
CA ALA A 18 -40.62 41.67 30.74
C ALA A 18 -39.64 40.93 31.66
N ALA A 19 -39.68 41.13 32.99
CA ALA A 19 -38.88 40.37 33.94
C ALA A 19 -39.35 38.91 34.04
N THR A 20 -40.66 38.64 33.94
CA THR A 20 -41.23 37.29 33.97
C THR A 20 -41.03 36.58 32.62
N VAL A 21 -41.04 37.29 31.50
CA VAL A 21 -40.67 36.76 30.17
C VAL A 21 -39.15 36.59 30.06
N VAL A 22 -38.32 37.44 30.67
CA VAL A 22 -36.87 37.22 30.78
C VAL A 22 -36.55 36.09 31.77
N LEU A 23 -37.31 35.91 32.85
CA LEU A 23 -37.21 34.76 33.77
C LEU A 23 -37.77 33.45 33.16
N LEU A 24 -38.78 33.52 32.29
CA LEU A 24 -39.33 32.39 31.54
C LEU A 24 -38.49 32.05 30.30
N LEU A 25 -37.79 33.01 29.70
CA LEU A 25 -36.79 32.79 28.64
C LEU A 25 -35.43 32.36 29.19
N ALA A 26 -35.09 32.71 30.44
CA ALA A 26 -33.95 32.14 31.17
C ALA A 26 -34.18 30.69 31.62
N GLY A 27 -35.44 30.20 31.56
CA GLY A 27 -35.83 28.84 31.94
C GLY A 27 -35.68 27.76 30.84
N CYS A 28 -35.18 28.11 29.65
CA CYS A 28 -35.02 27.19 28.53
C CYS A 28 -33.56 26.74 28.26
N GLN A 29 -32.65 26.86 29.23
CA GLN A 29 -31.35 26.17 29.18
C GLN A 29 -31.36 24.92 30.05
N ARG A 30 -32.06 23.89 29.59
CA ARG A 30 -31.99 22.54 30.19
C ARG A 30 -30.76 21.80 29.63
N GLY A 31 -29.56 22.31 29.92
CA GLY A 31 -28.26 21.77 29.51
C GLY A 31 -27.13 22.80 29.73
N PRO A 32 -25.85 22.43 29.60
CA PRO A 32 -24.74 23.37 29.71
C PRO A 32 -24.86 24.51 28.70
N ASP A 33 -24.37 25.69 29.09
CA ASP A 33 -24.25 26.84 28.21
C ASP A 33 -23.17 26.62 27.13
N ALA A 34 -23.09 27.54 26.16
CA ALA A 34 -22.18 27.41 25.04
C ALA A 34 -20.70 27.46 25.45
N ASP A 35 -20.36 28.17 26.52
CA ASP A 35 -18.97 28.30 27.00
C ASP A 35 -18.52 27.04 27.74
N ALA A 36 -19.38 26.46 28.56
CA ALA A 36 -19.16 25.18 29.21
C ALA A 36 -19.03 24.05 28.18
N LEU A 37 -19.89 24.04 27.16
CA LEU A 37 -19.81 23.10 26.04
C LEU A 37 -18.50 23.27 25.25
N ARG A 38 -18.10 24.51 24.93
CA ARG A 38 -16.86 24.79 24.22
C ARG A 38 -15.63 24.34 25.01
N LYS A 39 -15.59 24.60 26.32
CA LYS A 39 -14.50 24.15 27.22
C LYS A 39 -14.42 22.63 27.28
N ASP A 40 -15.56 21.94 27.41
CA ASP A 40 -15.61 20.47 27.42
C ASP A 40 -15.13 19.86 26.09
N VAL A 41 -15.65 20.35 24.96
CA VAL A 41 -15.24 19.86 23.63
C VAL A 41 -13.74 20.12 23.37
N ALA A 42 -13.23 21.30 23.74
CA ALA A 42 -11.80 21.60 23.65
C ALA A 42 -10.96 20.65 24.53
N ALA A 43 -11.42 20.35 25.75
CA ALA A 43 -10.74 19.42 26.65
C ALA A 43 -10.72 17.99 26.07
N ARG A 44 -11.83 17.53 25.49
CA ARG A 44 -11.92 16.21 24.84
C ARG A 44 -11.00 16.12 23.62
N LEU A 45 -10.93 17.16 22.81
CA LEU A 45 -10.00 17.24 21.68
C LEU A 45 -8.54 17.22 22.13
N GLY A 46 -8.20 17.95 23.20
CA GLY A 46 -6.87 17.94 23.80
C GLY A 46 -6.47 16.60 24.43
N GLN A 47 -7.44 15.78 24.83
CA GLN A 47 -7.21 14.41 25.29
C GLN A 47 -7.07 13.41 24.13
N ALA A 48 -7.78 13.63 23.02
CA ALA A 48 -7.85 12.68 21.92
C ALA A 48 -6.75 12.86 20.86
N LEU A 49 -6.19 14.07 20.73
CA LEU A 49 -5.20 14.41 19.72
C LEU A 49 -3.91 14.93 20.36
N PRO A 50 -2.75 14.78 19.70
CA PRO A 50 -1.51 15.36 20.21
C PRO A 50 -1.63 16.90 20.34
N PRO A 51 -0.98 17.52 21.34
CA PRO A 51 -1.03 18.97 21.56
C PRO A 51 -0.67 19.75 20.29
N GLY A 52 -1.43 20.81 19.99
CA GLY A 52 -1.19 21.66 18.82
C GLY A 52 -1.45 20.96 17.47
N THR A 53 -2.34 19.96 17.42
CA THR A 53 -2.78 19.34 16.16
C THR A 53 -3.97 20.08 15.55
N VAL A 54 -4.94 20.47 16.37
CA VAL A 54 -6.12 21.24 15.94
C VAL A 54 -6.40 22.40 16.89
N GLU A 55 -6.93 23.47 16.32
CA GLU A 55 -7.56 24.59 17.02
C GLU A 55 -9.07 24.52 16.80
N LEU A 56 -9.86 24.61 17.89
CA LEU A 56 -11.32 24.73 17.80
C LEU A 56 -11.69 26.14 17.35
N ALA A 57 -11.72 26.36 16.04
CA ALA A 57 -11.97 27.66 15.42
C ALA A 57 -13.42 28.13 15.68
N GLU A 58 -14.39 27.22 15.55
CA GLU A 58 -15.80 27.51 15.79
C GLU A 58 -16.51 26.37 16.52
N LEU A 59 -17.45 26.72 17.41
CA LEU A 59 -18.38 25.77 18.01
C LEU A 59 -19.76 26.42 18.16
N ARG A 60 -20.79 25.80 17.58
CA ARG A 60 -22.19 26.25 17.64
C ARG A 60 -23.06 25.19 18.28
N ARG A 61 -23.69 25.53 19.40
CA ARG A 61 -24.69 24.67 20.05
C ARG A 61 -25.97 24.65 19.22
N GLN A 62 -26.41 23.48 18.79
CA GLN A 62 -27.60 23.30 17.96
C GLN A 62 -28.87 23.00 18.77
N GLY A 63 -28.72 22.46 19.98
CA GLY A 63 -29.86 22.17 20.86
C GLY A 63 -29.53 21.11 21.91
N SER A 64 -30.52 20.74 22.72
CA SER A 64 -30.42 19.62 23.65
C SER A 64 -31.71 18.82 23.74
N GLN A 65 -31.59 17.53 24.10
CA GLN A 65 -32.71 16.64 24.37
C GLN A 65 -32.46 15.83 25.64
N THR A 66 -33.52 15.33 26.27
CA THR A 66 -33.41 14.42 27.43
C THR A 66 -32.77 13.08 27.02
N ASP A 67 -31.77 12.64 27.77
CA ASP A 67 -31.15 11.33 27.56
C ASP A 67 -31.94 10.22 28.27
N ARG A 68 -32.89 9.61 27.56
CA ARG A 68 -33.77 8.54 28.09
C ARG A 68 -33.05 7.21 28.32
N ARG A 69 -31.77 7.10 27.96
CA ARG A 69 -30.95 5.88 28.10
C ARG A 69 -30.11 5.86 29.37
N GLY A 70 -30.17 6.91 30.19
CA GLY A 70 -29.45 6.99 31.47
C GLY A 70 -30.09 6.14 32.59
N PRO A 71 -29.36 5.90 33.68
CA PRO A 71 -29.90 5.28 34.89
C PRO A 71 -31.15 6.00 35.42
N PRO A 72 -32.13 5.28 36.01
CA PRO A 72 -33.30 5.91 36.63
C PRO A 72 -32.88 6.88 37.73
N GLY A 73 -33.46 8.10 37.74
CA GLY A 73 -33.21 9.12 38.77
C GLY A 73 -32.13 10.15 38.43
N GLU A 74 -31.43 10.05 37.29
CA GLU A 74 -30.48 11.08 36.84
C GLU A 74 -31.13 12.05 35.84
N ASP A 75 -31.01 13.37 36.06
CA ASP A 75 -31.39 14.35 35.01
C ASP A 75 -30.25 14.49 34.00
N ARG A 76 -30.42 13.86 32.83
CA ARG A 76 -29.42 13.83 31.75
C ARG A 76 -29.88 14.49 30.46
N ARG A 77 -28.94 15.08 29.74
CA ARG A 77 -29.14 15.79 28.47
C ARG A 77 -28.10 15.38 27.44
N VAL A 78 -28.55 15.10 26.22
CA VAL A 78 -27.69 15.06 25.03
C VAL A 78 -27.70 16.45 24.40
N VAL A 79 -26.54 17.08 24.23
CA VAL A 79 -26.37 18.40 23.62
C VAL A 79 -25.72 18.21 22.25
N TYR A 80 -26.36 18.73 21.21
CA TYR A 80 -25.88 18.67 19.83
C TYR A 80 -25.14 19.95 19.45
N PHE A 81 -24.09 19.82 18.66
CA PHE A 81 -23.29 20.96 18.23
C PHE A 81 -22.60 20.74 16.89
N ASP A 82 -22.28 21.85 16.23
CA ASP A 82 -21.39 21.88 15.08
C ASP A 82 -20.05 22.46 15.51
N ALA A 83 -18.96 21.93 14.96
CA ALA A 83 -17.60 22.40 15.23
C ALA A 83 -16.80 22.54 13.94
N GLU A 84 -15.99 23.60 13.85
CA GLU A 84 -14.93 23.73 12.86
C GLU A 84 -13.58 23.65 13.56
N LEU A 85 -12.75 22.73 13.10
CA LEU A 85 -11.40 22.49 13.61
C LEU A 85 -10.40 22.89 12.54
N LYS A 86 -9.52 23.83 12.87
CA LYS A 86 -8.41 24.23 12.00
C LYS A 86 -7.17 23.44 12.36
N LEU A 87 -6.57 22.77 11.39
CA LEU A 87 -5.28 22.13 11.60
C LEU A 87 -4.19 23.18 11.79
N THR A 88 -3.40 23.03 12.84
CA THR A 88 -2.27 23.92 13.14
C THR A 88 -0.93 23.35 12.64
N ARG A 89 -0.93 22.10 12.17
CA ARG A 89 0.21 21.40 11.55
C ARG A 89 -0.28 20.31 10.60
N ASP A 90 0.60 19.83 9.72
CA ASP A 90 0.34 18.64 8.90
C ASP A 90 0.03 17.43 9.81
N PHE A 91 -1.03 16.69 9.50
CA PHE A 91 -1.44 15.54 10.30
C PHE A 91 -2.18 14.49 9.46
N ASP A 92 -1.77 13.23 9.61
CA ASP A 92 -2.40 12.09 8.91
C ASP A 92 -3.28 11.28 9.87
N PHE A 93 -4.60 11.46 9.75
CA PHE A 93 -5.60 10.73 10.53
C PHE A 93 -5.75 9.26 10.08
N GLY A 94 -5.06 8.83 9.02
CA GLY A 94 -5.00 7.44 8.54
C GLY A 94 -3.70 6.72 8.88
N ALA A 95 -2.73 7.38 9.52
CA ALA A 95 -1.48 6.77 9.93
C ALA A 95 -1.72 5.73 11.05
N TRP A 96 -1.08 4.56 10.93
CA TRP A 96 -1.25 3.44 11.87
C TRP A 96 -0.64 3.71 13.24
N ASP A 97 0.22 4.72 13.36
CA ASP A 97 0.98 5.11 14.55
C ASP A 97 0.50 6.44 15.19
N ALA A 98 -0.63 7.00 14.75
CA ALA A 98 -1.21 8.23 15.29
C ALA A 98 -2.71 8.07 15.66
N PRO A 99 -3.27 8.92 16.55
CA PRO A 99 -4.69 8.93 16.82
C PRO A 99 -5.49 9.23 15.54
N GLY A 100 -6.12 8.19 14.99
CA GLY A 100 -6.81 8.28 13.70
C GLY A 100 -8.20 8.92 13.80
N VAL A 101 -8.94 8.87 12.69
CA VAL A 101 -10.32 9.40 12.55
C VAL A 101 -11.25 8.93 13.68
N ALA A 102 -11.06 7.71 14.20
CA ALA A 102 -11.84 7.17 15.31
C ALA A 102 -11.68 7.96 16.62
N GLY A 103 -10.48 8.48 16.92
CA GLY A 103 -10.24 9.31 18.10
C GLY A 103 -10.97 10.65 18.02
N LEU A 104 -10.99 11.24 16.82
CA LEU A 104 -11.70 12.49 16.55
C LEU A 104 -13.22 12.33 16.63
N ILE A 105 -13.76 11.27 16.03
CA ILE A 105 -15.19 10.91 16.11
C ILE A 105 -15.62 10.74 17.57
N SER A 106 -14.80 10.05 18.37
CA SER A 106 -15.08 9.83 19.80
C SER A 106 -15.03 11.12 20.62
N ALA A 107 -14.00 11.95 20.43
CA ALA A 107 -13.84 13.21 21.15
C ALA A 107 -15.04 14.16 20.95
N LEU A 108 -15.59 14.15 19.73
CA LEU A 108 -16.71 14.99 19.33
C LEU A 108 -18.08 14.33 19.55
N GLY A 109 -18.12 13.04 19.91
CA GLY A 109 -19.35 12.25 19.92
C GLY A 109 -20.11 12.30 18.59
N ALA A 110 -19.36 12.39 17.49
CA ALA A 110 -19.90 12.45 16.14
C ALA A 110 -20.23 11.05 15.60
N ALA A 111 -21.09 10.97 14.59
CA ALA A 111 -21.20 9.76 13.77
C ALA A 111 -20.06 9.74 12.72
N PRO A 112 -19.69 8.58 12.13
CA PRO A 112 -18.66 8.53 11.08
C PRO A 112 -18.94 9.44 9.87
N LYS A 113 -20.22 9.61 9.49
CA LYS A 113 -20.63 10.54 8.42
C LYS A 113 -20.70 12.01 8.88
N GLY A 114 -20.60 12.25 10.18
CA GLY A 114 -20.69 13.56 10.81
C GLY A 114 -19.36 14.32 10.84
N VAL A 115 -18.25 13.72 10.42
CA VAL A 115 -16.93 14.38 10.32
C VAL A 115 -16.52 14.48 8.85
N GLN A 116 -16.20 15.67 8.38
CA GLN A 116 -15.90 15.98 6.98
C GLN A 116 -14.63 16.83 6.86
N GLY A 117 -13.93 16.71 5.72
CA GLY A 117 -12.69 17.46 5.45
C GLY A 117 -11.39 16.69 5.74
N ILE A 118 -11.48 15.39 6.06
CA ILE A 118 -10.29 14.53 6.22
C ILE A 118 -9.82 14.04 4.85
N ALA A 119 -8.56 14.31 4.51
CA ALA A 119 -7.97 13.95 3.22
C ALA A 119 -7.32 12.56 3.22
N LEU A 120 -7.42 11.84 2.10
CA LEU A 120 -6.74 10.56 1.91
C LEU A 120 -5.23 10.79 1.77
N GLY A 121 -4.43 10.29 2.71
CA GLY A 121 -2.98 10.54 2.79
C GLY A 121 -2.58 11.71 3.70
N GLY A 122 -3.52 12.23 4.48
CA GLY A 122 -3.29 13.25 5.51
C GLY A 122 -3.64 14.68 5.08
N ASN A 123 -3.88 15.52 6.08
CA ASN A 123 -4.26 16.93 5.94
C ASN A 123 -3.06 17.85 6.18
N LYS A 124 -3.13 19.06 5.62
CA LYS A 124 -2.11 20.11 5.75
C LYS A 124 -2.45 21.12 6.84
N ALA A 125 -1.42 21.79 7.37
CA ALA A 125 -1.62 22.94 8.25
C ALA A 125 -2.52 23.99 7.55
N GLY A 126 -3.58 24.42 8.23
CA GLY A 126 -4.59 25.33 7.70
C GLY A 126 -5.87 24.66 7.20
N ASP A 127 -5.87 23.35 6.97
CA ASP A 127 -7.08 22.61 6.57
C ASP A 127 -8.17 22.69 7.65
N ILE A 128 -9.42 22.72 7.22
CA ILE A 128 -10.60 22.78 8.09
C ILE A 128 -11.32 21.43 8.10
N ILE A 129 -11.50 20.87 9.29
CA ILE A 129 -12.38 19.73 9.52
C ILE A 129 -13.69 20.23 10.13
N ARG A 130 -14.81 19.83 9.53
CA ARG A 130 -16.15 20.15 10.03
C ARG A 130 -16.76 18.94 10.70
N ALA A 131 -17.41 19.14 11.82
CA ALA A 131 -18.02 18.05 12.57
C ALA A 131 -19.39 18.40 13.14
N HIS A 132 -20.29 17.43 13.07
CA HIS A 132 -21.59 17.40 13.76
C HIS A 132 -21.48 16.42 14.94
N GLY A 133 -21.42 16.96 16.15
CA GLY A 133 -21.13 16.23 17.38
C GLY A 133 -22.30 16.20 18.38
N ALA A 134 -22.16 15.35 19.38
CA ALA A 134 -23.10 15.25 20.50
C ALA A 134 -22.37 14.91 21.80
N ALA A 135 -22.71 15.60 22.89
CA ALA A 135 -22.15 15.35 24.22
C ALA A 135 -23.26 15.14 25.25
N VAL A 136 -23.06 14.19 26.17
CA VAL A 136 -24.04 13.90 27.24
C VAL A 136 -23.59 14.58 28.53
N TYR A 137 -24.54 15.16 29.25
CA TYR A 137 -24.33 15.82 30.55
C TYR A 137 -25.36 15.34 31.56
N ARG A 138 -24.98 15.33 32.83
CA ARG A 138 -25.84 15.05 33.99
C ARG A 138 -25.85 16.29 34.88
N GLU A 139 -27.02 16.63 35.39
CA GLU A 139 -27.16 17.66 36.41
C GLU A 139 -26.65 17.13 37.75
N GLN A 140 -25.75 17.87 38.39
CA GLN A 140 -25.21 17.58 39.70
C GLN A 140 -24.93 18.90 40.43
N ASP A 141 -25.61 19.12 41.55
CA ASP A 141 -25.44 20.28 42.44
C ASP A 141 -25.57 21.65 41.72
N GLY A 142 -26.53 21.78 40.82
CA GLY A 142 -26.77 22.99 40.03
C GLY A 142 -25.83 23.16 38.84
N ARG A 143 -25.02 22.15 38.50
CA ARG A 143 -24.05 22.18 37.39
C ARG A 143 -24.25 21.00 36.45
N TRP A 144 -24.06 21.27 35.15
CA TRP A 144 -24.04 20.21 34.14
C TRP A 144 -22.64 19.63 34.03
N VAL A 145 -22.48 18.39 34.50
CA VAL A 145 -21.21 17.66 34.46
C VAL A 145 -21.23 16.72 33.25
N PRO A 146 -20.18 16.71 32.40
CA PRO A 146 -20.13 15.79 31.27
C PRO A 146 -20.18 14.34 31.73
N VAL A 147 -21.10 13.58 31.15
CA VAL A 147 -21.17 12.13 31.33
C VAL A 147 -20.31 11.51 30.25
N ALA A 148 -19.30 10.74 30.66
CA ALA A 148 -18.54 9.93 29.73
C ALA A 148 -19.50 8.94 29.04
N SER A 149 -19.59 9.01 27.71
CA SER A 149 -20.36 8.06 26.91
C SER A 149 -19.89 6.64 27.26
N GLY A 150 -20.79 5.77 27.71
CA GLY A 150 -20.50 4.38 28.11
C GLY A 150 -20.08 3.43 26.98
N GLY A 151 -19.59 3.97 25.86
CA GLY A 151 -19.09 3.21 24.73
C GLY A 151 -17.97 4.00 24.09
N TYR A 152 -16.76 3.47 24.20
CA TYR A 152 -15.50 4.01 23.70
C TYR A 152 -14.99 5.25 24.45
N ARG A 153 -14.31 5.01 25.57
CA ARG A 153 -13.05 5.71 25.82
C ARG A 153 -12.07 5.11 24.81
N PRO A 154 -11.50 5.86 23.86
CA PRO A 154 -10.25 5.41 23.28
C PRO A 154 -9.37 5.11 24.49
N VAL A 155 -8.81 3.90 24.56
CA VAL A 155 -7.52 3.78 25.24
C VAL A 155 -6.72 4.91 24.62
N ALA A 156 -6.27 5.88 25.42
CA ALA A 156 -5.37 6.90 24.92
C ALA A 156 -4.37 6.13 24.06
N ALA A 157 -4.39 6.36 22.74
CA ALA A 157 -3.40 5.73 21.89
C ALA A 157 -2.09 6.01 22.63
N PRO A 158 -1.26 4.99 22.92
CA PRO A 158 0.00 5.24 23.61
C PRO A 158 0.59 6.46 22.92
N ALA A 159 0.91 7.50 23.68
CA ALA A 159 1.51 8.68 23.10
C ALA A 159 2.80 8.21 22.42
N TYR A 160 2.73 7.84 21.15
CA TYR A 160 3.86 7.47 20.32
C TYR A 160 4.52 8.78 19.89
N ALA A 161 4.98 9.52 20.91
CA ALA A 161 5.95 10.60 20.92
C ALA A 161 5.72 11.48 22.17
N ALA A 162 6.04 10.95 23.35
CA ALA A 162 6.68 11.72 24.43
C ALA A 162 7.21 10.81 25.55
N SER A 163 6.63 9.62 25.74
CA SER A 163 7.12 8.64 26.73
C SER A 163 6.59 7.23 26.44
N ALA A 164 6.83 6.71 25.23
CA ALA A 164 6.83 5.26 25.07
C ALA A 164 7.81 4.70 26.13
N PRO A 165 7.46 3.62 26.85
CA PRO A 165 8.38 2.99 27.78
C PRO A 165 9.71 2.74 27.05
N GLN A 166 10.79 3.40 27.48
CA GLN A 166 12.07 3.29 26.79
C GLN A 166 12.66 1.92 27.09
N GLY A 167 12.73 1.07 26.07
CA GLY A 167 13.30 -0.27 26.16
C GLY A 167 12.27 -1.37 26.36
N ALA A 168 12.63 -2.58 25.92
CA ALA A 168 11.75 -3.75 25.90
C ALA A 168 11.15 -4.07 27.28
N ALA A 169 11.90 -3.90 28.36
CA ALA A 169 11.45 -4.19 29.72
C ALA A 169 10.25 -3.33 30.14
N ALA A 170 10.30 -2.03 29.85
CA ALA A 170 9.24 -1.11 30.24
C ALA A 170 7.98 -1.31 29.37
N MET A 171 8.14 -1.77 28.12
CA MET A 171 7.04 -2.15 27.24
C MET A 171 6.37 -3.45 27.71
N LEU A 172 7.17 -4.45 28.10
CA LEU A 172 6.66 -5.70 28.67
C LEU A 172 5.85 -5.46 29.95
N GLU A 173 6.30 -4.53 30.78
CA GLU A 173 5.58 -4.13 31.99
C GLU A 173 4.25 -3.41 31.68
N ALA A 174 4.22 -2.60 30.63
CA ALA A 174 2.97 -1.98 30.16
C ALA A 174 1.99 -3.03 29.62
N VAL A 175 2.48 -3.99 28.83
CA VAL A 175 1.68 -5.12 28.33
C VAL A 175 1.15 -5.98 29.47
N ARG A 176 2.01 -6.32 30.44
CA ARG A 176 1.62 -7.08 31.64
C ARG A 176 0.48 -6.41 32.39
N ARG A 177 0.58 -5.10 32.64
CA ARG A 177 -0.49 -4.34 33.31
C ARG A 177 -1.81 -4.35 32.55
N ILE A 178 -1.79 -4.35 31.21
CA ILE A 178 -3.01 -4.46 30.40
C ILE A 178 -3.66 -5.83 30.60
N VAL A 179 -2.86 -6.90 30.53
CA VAL A 179 -3.35 -8.27 30.73
C VAL A 179 -3.94 -8.44 32.14
N GLU A 180 -3.25 -7.91 33.15
CA GLU A 180 -3.67 -7.98 34.56
C GLU A 180 -4.84 -7.05 34.90
N SER A 181 -5.08 -6.00 34.11
CA SER A 181 -6.19 -5.05 34.33
C SER A 181 -7.56 -5.60 33.92
N VAL A 182 -7.58 -6.73 33.22
CA VAL A 182 -8.79 -7.39 32.74
C VAL A 182 -9.31 -8.27 33.89
N PRO A 183 -10.48 -7.96 34.49
CA PRO A 183 -10.96 -8.62 35.70
C PRO A 183 -11.12 -10.14 35.50
N ALA A 184 -10.88 -10.97 36.50
CA ALA A 184 -11.04 -12.42 36.35
C ALA A 184 -12.46 -12.87 35.91
N GLU A 185 -13.47 -11.99 36.06
CA GLU A 185 -14.86 -12.18 35.66
C GLU A 185 -15.19 -11.71 34.23
N SER A 186 -14.23 -11.22 33.44
CA SER A 186 -14.48 -10.84 32.04
C SER A 186 -14.89 -12.03 31.16
N SER A 187 -15.63 -11.74 30.08
CA SER A 187 -16.11 -12.79 29.18
C SER A 187 -14.92 -13.53 28.54
N PRO A 188 -15.01 -14.86 28.33
CA PRO A 188 -13.98 -15.65 27.63
C PRO A 188 -13.50 -15.04 26.31
N GLU A 189 -14.36 -14.26 25.66
CA GLU A 189 -14.09 -13.53 24.42
C GLU A 189 -13.04 -12.44 24.59
N GLN A 190 -13.06 -11.68 25.70
CA GLN A 190 -12.07 -10.62 25.97
C GLN A 190 -10.68 -11.22 26.21
N HIS A 191 -10.60 -12.33 26.93
CA HIS A 191 -9.35 -13.08 27.12
C HIS A 191 -8.83 -13.67 25.80
N ALA A 192 -9.73 -14.19 24.95
CA ALA A 192 -9.37 -14.69 23.63
C ALA A 192 -8.80 -13.58 22.73
N MET A 193 -9.40 -12.38 22.73
CA MET A 193 -8.90 -11.23 21.98
C MET A 193 -7.48 -10.82 22.43
N ILE A 194 -7.25 -10.69 23.75
CA ILE A 194 -5.93 -10.35 24.28
C ILE A 194 -4.89 -11.41 23.91
N THR A 195 -5.26 -12.69 24.04
CA THR A 195 -4.39 -13.81 23.68
C THR A 195 -4.05 -13.79 22.20
N GLN A 196 -5.03 -13.50 21.34
CA GLN A 196 -4.84 -13.39 19.90
C GLN A 196 -3.88 -12.25 19.54
N GLU A 197 -4.04 -11.06 20.12
CA GLU A 197 -3.15 -9.92 19.86
C GLU A 197 -1.73 -10.17 20.36
N LEU A 198 -1.57 -10.75 21.56
CA LEU A 198 -0.25 -11.12 22.08
C LEU A 198 0.41 -12.21 21.24
N ALA A 199 -0.35 -13.20 20.76
CA ALA A 199 0.15 -14.22 19.87
C ALA A 199 0.61 -13.61 18.53
N ALA A 200 -0.15 -12.68 17.95
CA ALA A 200 0.22 -11.96 16.74
C ALA A 200 1.48 -11.12 16.93
N ALA A 201 1.58 -10.36 18.03
CA ALA A 201 2.75 -9.58 18.37
C ALA A 201 4.00 -10.46 18.57
N HIS A 202 3.87 -11.56 19.32
CA HIS A 202 4.94 -12.51 19.53
C HIS A 202 5.41 -13.15 18.21
N ALA A 203 4.48 -13.57 17.36
CA ALA A 203 4.79 -14.12 16.04
C ALA A 203 5.52 -13.09 15.16
N SER A 204 5.06 -11.83 15.14
CA SER A 204 5.68 -10.74 14.39
C SER A 204 7.11 -10.46 14.87
N ILE A 205 7.32 -10.37 16.20
CA ILE A 205 8.65 -10.17 16.79
C ILE A 205 9.59 -11.32 16.41
N ARG A 206 9.13 -12.58 16.56
CA ARG A 206 9.92 -13.75 16.19
C ARG A 206 10.27 -13.76 14.71
N ALA A 207 9.32 -13.47 13.84
CA ALA A 207 9.54 -13.43 12.39
C ALA A 207 10.57 -12.35 12.02
N ARG A 208 10.47 -11.16 12.62
CA ARG A 208 11.42 -10.07 12.38
C ARG A 208 12.83 -10.39 12.90
N LEU A 209 12.94 -10.98 14.09
CA LEU A 209 14.23 -11.43 14.62
C LEU A 209 14.84 -12.54 13.77
N ALA A 210 14.02 -13.49 13.29
CA ALA A 210 14.46 -14.53 12.38
C ALA A 210 15.02 -13.92 11.09
N ARG A 211 14.33 -12.97 10.45
CA ARG A 211 14.84 -12.27 9.25
C ARG A 211 16.08 -11.44 9.53
N ALA A 212 16.14 -10.78 10.68
CA ALA A 212 17.31 -10.00 11.08
C ALA A 212 18.57 -10.87 11.24
N ASN A 213 18.41 -12.10 11.75
CA ASN A 213 19.49 -13.03 12.04
C ASN A 213 19.83 -13.98 10.87
N GLN A 214 18.82 -14.45 10.14
CA GLN A 214 18.93 -15.48 9.11
C GLN A 214 18.81 -14.91 7.68
N GLY A 215 18.39 -13.66 7.54
CA GLY A 215 18.17 -12.99 6.27
C GLY A 215 16.73 -13.12 5.73
N TYR A 216 16.46 -12.43 4.62
CA TYR A 216 15.18 -12.41 3.92
C TYR A 216 15.17 -13.49 2.84
N PRO A 217 14.33 -14.53 2.96
CA PRO A 217 14.17 -15.50 1.88
C PRO A 217 13.58 -14.81 0.65
N LEU A 218 14.31 -14.89 -0.47
CA LEU A 218 13.97 -14.29 -1.76
C LEU A 218 13.65 -15.41 -2.75
N ALA A 219 12.37 -15.53 -3.08
CA ALA A 219 11.90 -16.44 -4.12
C ALA A 219 12.40 -15.95 -5.48
N GLY A 220 13.40 -16.67 -6.02
CA GLY A 220 14.14 -16.31 -7.21
C GLY A 220 13.58 -16.98 -8.45
N GLY A 221 14.14 -18.11 -8.84
CA GLY A 221 13.73 -18.83 -10.04
C GLY A 221 14.46 -20.16 -10.19
N ALA A 222 14.33 -20.78 -11.36
CA ALA A 222 14.96 -22.05 -11.64
C ALA A 222 16.49 -21.94 -11.63
N GLU A 223 17.17 -23.08 -11.43
CA GLU A 223 18.62 -23.15 -11.54
C GLU A 223 19.11 -22.62 -12.89
N GLY A 224 20.18 -21.83 -12.85
CA GLY A 224 20.74 -21.15 -14.03
C GLY A 224 19.91 -19.95 -14.54
N GLY A 225 18.69 -19.74 -14.04
CA GLY A 225 17.78 -18.66 -14.46
C GLY A 225 18.21 -17.26 -13.98
N GLN A 226 17.77 -16.23 -14.70
CA GLN A 226 18.17 -14.83 -14.42
C GLN A 226 17.68 -14.33 -13.06
N TYR A 227 16.50 -14.74 -12.61
CA TYR A 227 15.97 -14.39 -11.30
C TYR A 227 16.82 -14.96 -10.17
N LEU A 228 17.22 -16.24 -10.25
CA LEU A 228 18.08 -16.86 -9.25
C LEU A 228 19.48 -16.22 -9.24
N ARG A 229 20.06 -15.93 -10.42
CA ARG A 229 21.34 -15.22 -10.52
C ARG A 229 21.28 -13.83 -9.89
N PHE A 230 20.21 -13.07 -10.11
CA PHE A 230 20.02 -11.80 -9.43
C PHE A 230 19.88 -11.97 -7.91
N ALA A 231 19.08 -12.94 -7.45
CA ALA A 231 18.93 -13.22 -6.03
C ALA A 231 20.26 -13.58 -5.36
N GLN A 232 21.08 -14.42 -6.00
CA GLN A 232 22.44 -14.77 -5.57
C GLN A 232 23.38 -13.56 -5.56
N ALA A 233 23.34 -12.73 -6.61
CA ALA A 233 24.13 -11.50 -6.67
C ALA A 233 23.77 -10.52 -5.55
N LEU A 234 22.48 -10.39 -5.23
CA LEU A 234 21.99 -9.61 -4.10
C LEU A 234 22.42 -10.21 -2.75
N ALA A 235 22.34 -11.53 -2.59
CA ALA A 235 22.82 -12.21 -1.39
C ALA A 235 24.33 -12.04 -1.17
N ALA A 236 25.12 -12.01 -2.24
CA ALA A 236 26.55 -11.76 -2.20
C ALA A 236 26.91 -10.30 -1.90
N LYS A 237 25.94 -9.37 -1.92
CA LYS A 237 26.17 -7.96 -1.56
C LYS A 237 26.22 -7.82 -0.03
N PRO A 238 27.32 -7.25 0.53
CA PRO A 238 27.39 -6.98 1.96
C PRO A 238 26.22 -6.13 2.45
N GLY A 239 25.60 -6.55 3.56
CA GLY A 239 24.48 -5.85 4.19
C GLY A 239 23.10 -6.10 3.58
N ALA A 240 22.98 -6.84 2.46
CA ALA A 240 21.68 -7.17 1.86
C ALA A 240 20.90 -8.22 2.67
N ARG A 241 21.61 -9.15 3.33
CA ARG A 241 21.04 -10.24 4.16
C ARG A 241 19.90 -10.98 3.45
N VAL A 242 20.10 -11.38 2.20
CA VAL A 242 19.10 -12.11 1.41
C VAL A 242 19.49 -13.60 1.34
N VAL A 243 18.49 -14.48 1.39
CA VAL A 243 18.65 -15.93 1.20
C VAL A 243 17.95 -16.32 -0.10
N PRO A 244 18.68 -16.60 -1.20
CA PRO A 244 18.09 -16.98 -2.47
C PRO A 244 17.37 -18.34 -2.37
N LEU A 245 16.15 -18.42 -2.89
CA LEU A 245 15.40 -19.68 -3.00
C LEU A 245 15.28 -20.07 -4.48
N VAL A 246 15.56 -21.34 -4.76
CA VAL A 246 15.29 -21.97 -6.06
C VAL A 246 13.80 -22.26 -6.16
N THR A 247 13.19 -21.87 -7.28
CA THR A 247 11.76 -22.04 -7.55
C THR A 247 11.53 -22.33 -9.03
N ARG A 248 10.27 -22.45 -9.44
CA ARG A 248 9.83 -22.59 -10.84
C ARG A 248 9.52 -21.24 -11.50
N GLY A 249 9.75 -20.12 -10.81
CA GLY A 249 9.57 -18.77 -11.35
C GLY A 249 8.41 -17.98 -10.72
N GLY A 250 8.02 -16.89 -11.40
CA GLY A 250 7.20 -15.81 -10.82
C GLY A 250 5.91 -16.25 -10.14
N ASP A 251 5.18 -17.21 -10.70
CA ASP A 251 3.90 -17.66 -10.13
C ASP A 251 4.07 -18.42 -8.81
N GLU A 252 5.08 -19.29 -8.75
CA GLU A 252 5.42 -19.95 -7.49
C GLU A 252 5.97 -18.93 -6.48
N ASN A 253 6.78 -17.97 -6.94
CA ASN A 253 7.31 -16.91 -6.09
C ASN A 253 6.20 -16.08 -5.44
N LEU A 254 5.17 -15.71 -6.22
CA LEU A 254 4.01 -14.96 -5.74
C LEU A 254 3.20 -15.77 -4.72
N ARG A 255 3.00 -17.07 -4.94
CA ARG A 255 2.33 -17.95 -3.97
C ARG A 255 3.16 -18.17 -2.71
N MET A 256 4.48 -18.31 -2.82
CA MET A 256 5.38 -18.41 -1.67
C MET A 256 5.37 -17.13 -0.83
N LEU A 257 5.35 -15.96 -1.49
CA LEU A 257 5.21 -14.67 -0.81
C LEU A 257 3.86 -14.57 -0.09
N ARG A 258 2.75 -14.92 -0.76
CA ARG A 258 1.41 -14.94 -0.15
C ARG A 258 1.33 -15.87 1.08
N GLN A 259 1.99 -17.02 1.02
CA GLN A 259 2.00 -18.02 2.09
C GLN A 259 2.99 -17.70 3.22
N GLY A 260 3.75 -16.59 3.13
CA GLY A 260 4.80 -16.25 4.09
C GLY A 260 6.02 -17.18 4.04
N LYS A 261 6.13 -18.05 3.03
CA LYS A 261 7.28 -18.94 2.81
C LYS A 261 8.48 -18.21 2.22
N ALA A 262 8.25 -17.05 1.61
CA ALA A 262 9.28 -16.11 1.21
C ALA A 262 8.92 -14.71 1.72
N SER A 263 9.93 -13.92 2.08
CA SER A 263 9.73 -12.51 2.45
C SER A 263 9.78 -11.58 1.25
N LEU A 264 10.47 -12.01 0.20
CA LEU A 264 10.64 -11.28 -1.05
C LEU A 264 10.39 -12.23 -2.23
N ALA A 265 9.88 -11.70 -3.33
CA ALA A 265 9.66 -12.45 -4.56
C ALA A 265 10.08 -11.66 -5.79
N LEU A 266 10.61 -12.37 -6.78
CA LEU A 266 10.78 -11.85 -8.14
C LEU A 266 9.61 -12.32 -9.00
N ALA A 267 8.97 -11.42 -9.72
CA ALA A 267 7.96 -11.80 -10.71
C ALA A 267 7.84 -10.76 -11.82
N GLN A 268 7.23 -11.19 -12.92
CA GLN A 268 6.85 -10.31 -14.01
C GLN A 268 5.70 -9.40 -13.57
N ALA A 269 5.72 -8.15 -14.03
CA ALA A 269 4.70 -7.17 -13.73
C ALA A 269 3.27 -7.66 -14.05
N ASP A 270 3.08 -8.32 -15.18
CA ASP A 270 1.77 -8.80 -15.60
C ASP A 270 1.26 -9.96 -14.71
N ALA A 271 2.14 -10.86 -14.28
CA ALA A 271 1.84 -11.90 -13.30
C ALA A 271 1.59 -11.34 -11.90
N ALA A 272 2.34 -10.31 -11.48
CA ALA A 272 2.10 -9.62 -10.21
C ALA A 272 0.70 -8.97 -10.18
N LEU A 273 0.26 -8.39 -11.30
CA LEU A 273 -1.08 -7.84 -11.44
C LEU A 273 -2.16 -8.94 -11.41
N ASP A 274 -1.95 -10.05 -12.13
CA ASP A 274 -2.87 -11.19 -12.09
C ASP A 274 -3.02 -11.70 -10.64
N ALA A 275 -1.92 -11.84 -9.89
CA ALA A 275 -1.95 -12.25 -8.49
C ALA A 275 -2.61 -11.22 -7.57
N TYR A 276 -2.37 -9.93 -7.79
CA TYR A 276 -2.98 -8.84 -7.01
C TYR A 276 -4.50 -8.84 -7.16
N ARG A 277 -5.01 -9.08 -8.38
CA ARG A 277 -6.45 -9.12 -8.68
C ARG A 277 -7.09 -10.48 -8.42
N GLY A 278 -6.30 -11.56 -8.37
CA GLY A 278 -6.83 -12.92 -8.35
C GLY A 278 -7.37 -13.35 -9.72
N ASP A 279 -6.74 -12.90 -10.81
CA ASP A 279 -7.13 -13.21 -12.18
C ASP A 279 -6.39 -14.47 -12.69
N GLY A 280 -6.95 -15.11 -13.73
CA GLY A 280 -6.29 -16.20 -14.45
C GLY A 280 -5.90 -17.36 -13.54
N ASP A 281 -4.61 -17.73 -13.55
CA ASP A 281 -4.08 -18.85 -12.76
C ASP A 281 -4.06 -18.59 -11.24
N PHE A 282 -4.41 -17.38 -10.81
CA PHE A 282 -4.56 -17.01 -9.39
C PHE A 282 -6.03 -16.98 -8.93
N ALA A 283 -6.99 -17.32 -9.79
CA ALA A 283 -8.42 -17.28 -9.45
C ALA A 283 -8.77 -18.16 -8.25
N ALA A 284 -8.16 -19.35 -8.15
CA ALA A 284 -8.36 -20.25 -7.01
C ALA A 284 -7.67 -19.74 -5.73
N ASP A 285 -6.61 -18.94 -5.86
CA ASP A 285 -5.92 -18.34 -4.72
C ASP A 285 -6.72 -17.12 -4.19
N GLY A 286 -7.45 -16.42 -5.05
CA GLY A 286 -8.13 -15.14 -4.77
C GLY A 286 -7.22 -13.92 -4.88
N PRO A 287 -7.71 -12.68 -4.66
CA PRO A 287 -6.89 -11.46 -4.76
C PRO A 287 -5.81 -11.34 -3.67
N PHE A 288 -4.56 -11.01 -4.05
CA PHE A 288 -3.47 -10.69 -3.12
C PHE A 288 -3.32 -9.18 -2.91
N THR A 289 -4.31 -8.55 -2.27
CA THR A 289 -4.39 -7.08 -2.16
C THR A 289 -3.30 -6.45 -1.28
N SER A 290 -2.60 -7.23 -0.47
CA SER A 290 -1.43 -6.79 0.31
C SER A 290 -0.11 -6.88 -0.45
N LEU A 291 -0.08 -7.38 -1.69
CA LEU A 291 1.12 -7.38 -2.53
C LEU A 291 1.57 -5.95 -2.83
N ARG A 292 2.86 -5.67 -2.67
CA ARG A 292 3.50 -4.39 -2.95
C ARG A 292 4.77 -4.59 -3.77
N ALA A 293 5.04 -3.65 -4.67
CA ALA A 293 6.33 -3.55 -5.33
C ALA A 293 7.33 -2.78 -4.47
N ILE A 294 8.55 -3.28 -4.34
CA ILE A 294 9.70 -2.45 -3.94
C ILE A 294 10.08 -1.58 -5.14
N GLY A 295 10.19 -2.20 -6.32
CA GLY A 295 10.43 -1.52 -7.58
C GLY A 295 10.68 -2.50 -8.73
N SER A 296 10.83 -1.95 -9.93
CA SER A 296 11.28 -2.65 -11.13
C SER A 296 12.79 -2.83 -11.13
N LEU A 297 13.27 -3.98 -11.61
CA LEU A 297 14.68 -4.32 -11.66
C LEU A 297 15.24 -4.14 -13.07
N TYR A 298 14.67 -4.84 -14.04
CA TYR A 298 15.11 -4.81 -15.43
C TYR A 298 13.96 -5.23 -16.37
N PRO A 299 14.00 -4.81 -17.64
CA PRO A 299 13.05 -5.26 -18.64
C PRO A 299 13.35 -6.70 -19.08
N GLU A 300 12.30 -7.51 -19.22
CA GLU A 300 12.35 -8.83 -19.85
C GLU A 300 11.68 -8.72 -21.23
N ALA A 301 12.51 -8.67 -22.28
CA ALA A 301 12.04 -8.44 -23.63
C ALA A 301 11.39 -9.70 -24.22
N VAL A 302 10.35 -9.50 -25.03
CA VAL A 302 9.74 -10.54 -25.84
C VAL A 302 10.65 -10.81 -27.05
N HIS A 303 11.16 -12.03 -27.11
CA HIS A 303 11.94 -12.57 -28.21
C HIS A 303 11.06 -13.54 -29.00
N VAL A 304 10.77 -13.22 -30.26
CA VAL A 304 10.11 -14.14 -31.19
C VAL A 304 11.16 -14.67 -32.15
N LEU A 305 11.63 -15.90 -31.91
CA LEU A 305 12.68 -16.54 -32.71
C LEU A 305 12.07 -17.48 -33.74
N VAL A 306 12.58 -17.41 -34.96
CA VAL A 306 12.30 -18.36 -36.04
C VAL A 306 13.61 -18.76 -36.70
N ARG A 307 13.61 -19.87 -37.46
CA ARG A 307 14.76 -20.17 -38.32
C ARG A 307 14.92 -19.10 -39.40
N ALA A 308 16.16 -18.83 -39.79
CA ALA A 308 16.46 -17.85 -40.83
C ALA A 308 15.81 -18.21 -42.17
N ASP A 309 15.75 -19.50 -42.50
CA ASP A 309 15.17 -20.07 -43.73
C ASP A 309 13.63 -20.13 -43.72
N ALA A 310 12.97 -19.84 -42.59
CA ALA A 310 11.52 -19.90 -42.49
C ALA A 310 10.86 -18.78 -43.30
N ALA A 311 9.75 -19.09 -43.97
CA ALA A 311 8.96 -18.11 -44.72
C ALA A 311 8.23 -17.07 -43.83
N VAL A 312 8.26 -17.23 -42.51
CA VAL A 312 7.54 -16.42 -41.50
C VAL A 312 8.20 -15.05 -41.33
N LYS A 313 7.61 -13.96 -41.82
CA LYS A 313 8.24 -12.62 -41.77
C LYS A 313 7.69 -11.75 -40.65
N ALA A 314 6.49 -12.04 -40.16
CA ALA A 314 5.86 -11.35 -39.04
C ALA A 314 5.18 -12.33 -38.08
N VAL A 315 4.88 -11.88 -36.86
CA VAL A 315 4.15 -12.68 -35.85
C VAL A 315 2.79 -13.15 -36.37
N ALA A 316 2.14 -12.36 -37.25
CA ALA A 316 0.87 -12.74 -37.87
C ALA A 316 0.96 -14.04 -38.72
N ASP A 317 2.13 -14.31 -39.30
CA ASP A 317 2.39 -15.50 -40.13
C ASP A 317 2.51 -16.79 -39.30
N LEU A 318 2.46 -16.68 -37.96
CA LEU A 318 2.47 -17.81 -37.04
C LEU A 318 1.11 -18.53 -36.95
N ARG A 319 0.10 -18.07 -37.68
CA ARG A 319 -1.20 -18.75 -37.76
C ARG A 319 -1.01 -20.15 -38.36
N GLY A 320 -1.57 -21.15 -37.68
CA GLY A 320 -1.46 -22.56 -38.00
C GLY A 320 -0.08 -23.17 -37.74
N LYS A 321 0.84 -22.44 -37.09
CA LYS A 321 2.20 -22.92 -36.79
C LYS A 321 2.33 -23.57 -35.42
N ARG A 322 3.41 -24.32 -35.21
CA ARG A 322 3.81 -24.90 -33.93
C ARG A 322 4.69 -23.88 -33.22
N ILE A 323 4.28 -23.43 -32.04
CA ILE A 323 4.96 -22.35 -31.31
C ILE A 323 5.35 -22.86 -29.94
N ALA A 324 6.63 -22.82 -29.59
CA ALA A 324 7.04 -22.98 -28.20
C ALA A 324 6.73 -21.68 -27.46
N ILE A 325 5.84 -21.75 -26.47
CA ILE A 325 5.30 -20.58 -25.77
C ILE A 325 5.81 -20.45 -24.33
N GLY A 326 6.83 -21.22 -23.93
CA GLY A 326 7.31 -21.24 -22.54
C GLY A 326 6.69 -22.34 -21.69
N GLU A 327 7.14 -22.49 -20.45
CA GLU A 327 6.75 -23.60 -19.57
C GLU A 327 5.30 -23.49 -19.08
N LYS A 328 4.71 -24.66 -18.83
CA LYS A 328 3.33 -24.77 -18.36
C LYS A 328 3.13 -24.01 -17.05
N GLY A 329 2.15 -23.10 -17.03
CA GLY A 329 1.80 -22.32 -15.84
C GLY A 329 2.83 -21.26 -15.48
N GLY A 330 3.77 -20.94 -16.38
CA GLY A 330 4.73 -19.87 -16.20
C GLY A 330 4.21 -18.53 -16.71
N ALA A 331 4.61 -17.44 -16.07
CA ALA A 331 4.27 -16.08 -16.48
C ALA A 331 4.68 -15.76 -17.94
N SER A 332 5.83 -16.27 -18.40
CA SER A 332 6.27 -16.16 -19.80
C SER A 332 5.28 -16.79 -20.78
N GLN A 333 4.60 -17.88 -20.40
CA GLN A 333 3.56 -18.50 -21.22
C GLN A 333 2.37 -17.57 -21.42
N ARG A 334 1.90 -16.94 -20.35
CA ARG A 334 0.80 -15.98 -20.44
C ARG A 334 1.20 -14.75 -21.25
N THR A 335 2.42 -14.25 -21.09
CA THR A 335 2.93 -13.15 -21.92
C THR A 335 2.98 -13.53 -23.40
N ALA A 336 3.49 -14.72 -23.74
CA ALA A 336 3.55 -15.20 -25.13
C ALA A 336 2.14 -15.27 -25.77
N VAL A 337 1.15 -15.78 -25.03
CA VAL A 337 -0.24 -15.83 -25.49
C VAL A 337 -0.83 -14.43 -25.67
N ARG A 338 -0.54 -13.49 -24.75
CA ARG A 338 -0.98 -12.08 -24.87
C ARG A 338 -0.36 -11.38 -26.08
N VAL A 339 0.92 -11.63 -26.37
CA VAL A 339 1.60 -11.11 -27.56
C VAL A 339 0.95 -11.67 -28.83
N LEU A 340 0.68 -12.97 -28.90
CA LEU A 340 -0.01 -13.59 -30.02
C LEU A 340 -1.43 -13.01 -30.20
N ALA A 341 -2.16 -12.81 -29.11
CA ALA A 341 -3.49 -12.22 -29.12
C ALA A 341 -3.48 -10.76 -29.61
N ALA A 342 -2.47 -9.96 -29.22
CA ALA A 342 -2.28 -8.60 -29.72
C ALA A 342 -2.00 -8.55 -31.25
N HIS A 343 -1.53 -9.67 -31.81
CA HIS A 343 -1.38 -9.89 -33.25
C HIS A 343 -2.58 -10.58 -33.92
N GLY A 344 -3.69 -10.78 -33.18
CA GLY A 344 -4.92 -11.38 -33.70
C GLY A 344 -4.92 -12.91 -33.76
N LEU A 345 -3.98 -13.58 -33.07
CA LEU A 345 -3.91 -15.04 -32.98
C LEU A 345 -4.51 -15.51 -31.65
N ARG A 346 -5.61 -16.25 -31.72
CA ARG A 346 -6.22 -16.91 -30.56
C ARG A 346 -5.53 -18.26 -30.31
N PRO A 347 -5.64 -18.85 -29.11
CA PRO A 347 -5.06 -20.16 -28.82
C PRO A 347 -5.44 -21.28 -29.81
N ALA A 348 -6.65 -21.23 -30.40
CA ALA A 348 -7.09 -22.19 -31.41
C ALA A 348 -6.42 -22.00 -32.80
N ASP A 349 -5.75 -20.87 -33.02
CA ASP A 349 -5.17 -20.50 -34.30
C ASP A 349 -3.70 -20.98 -34.43
N PHE A 350 -3.13 -21.66 -33.43
CA PHE A 350 -1.76 -22.21 -33.44
C PHE A 350 -1.63 -23.45 -32.55
N SER A 351 -0.60 -24.25 -32.76
CA SER A 351 -0.26 -25.39 -31.89
C SER A 351 0.79 -24.98 -30.85
N GLY A 352 0.35 -24.61 -29.65
CA GLY A 352 1.24 -24.20 -28.56
C GLY A 352 1.93 -25.39 -27.88
N ARG A 353 3.27 -25.41 -27.86
CA ARG A 353 4.09 -26.34 -27.08
C ARG A 353 4.60 -25.67 -25.81
N GLN A 354 4.43 -26.35 -24.68
CA GLN A 354 4.88 -25.87 -23.38
C GLN A 354 6.27 -26.42 -23.09
N LEU A 355 7.31 -25.61 -23.31
CA LEU A 355 8.71 -26.02 -23.24
C LEU A 355 9.54 -24.93 -22.55
N GLY A 356 10.53 -25.36 -21.75
CA GLY A 356 11.56 -24.44 -21.23
C GLY A 356 12.44 -23.89 -22.34
N ILE A 357 13.20 -22.82 -22.05
CA ILE A 357 13.99 -22.10 -23.06
C ILE A 357 14.95 -23.01 -23.84
N ASN A 358 15.73 -23.84 -23.14
CA ASN A 358 16.72 -24.72 -23.78
C ASN A 358 16.04 -25.77 -24.66
N ALA A 359 14.98 -26.41 -24.18
CA ALA A 359 14.20 -27.37 -24.96
C ALA A 359 13.51 -26.71 -26.17
N SER A 360 13.03 -25.47 -26.02
CA SER A 360 12.41 -24.69 -27.09
C SER A 360 13.41 -24.39 -28.21
N LEU A 361 14.63 -23.99 -27.88
CA LEU A 361 15.69 -23.69 -28.84
C LEU A 361 16.15 -24.96 -29.58
N VAL A 362 16.25 -26.10 -28.88
CA VAL A 362 16.54 -27.40 -29.49
C VAL A 362 15.41 -27.82 -30.45
N ALA A 363 14.15 -27.71 -30.03
CA ALA A 363 12.98 -28.03 -30.85
C ALA A 363 12.90 -27.14 -32.11
N LEU A 364 13.26 -25.85 -32.00
CA LEU A 364 13.29 -24.93 -33.14
C LEU A 364 14.36 -25.35 -34.16
N ARG A 365 15.55 -25.70 -33.67
CA ARG A 365 16.64 -26.22 -34.50
C ARG A 365 16.26 -27.52 -35.21
N GLN A 366 15.55 -28.42 -34.52
CA GLN A 366 15.10 -29.70 -35.06
C GLN A 366 13.83 -29.59 -35.92
N ASN A 367 13.32 -28.38 -36.16
CA ASN A 367 12.06 -28.15 -36.88
C ASN A 367 10.86 -28.88 -36.25
N GLU A 368 10.89 -29.12 -34.94
CA GLU A 368 9.75 -29.61 -34.17
C GLU A 368 8.77 -28.48 -33.80
N VAL A 369 9.28 -27.24 -33.74
CA VAL A 369 8.49 -26.01 -33.68
C VAL A 369 8.94 -25.06 -34.78
N ASP A 370 8.03 -24.18 -35.20
CA ASP A 370 8.27 -23.19 -36.24
C ASP A 370 8.70 -21.84 -35.65
N ALA A 371 8.34 -21.59 -34.39
CA ALA A 371 8.73 -20.39 -33.64
C ALA A 371 8.91 -20.68 -32.15
N VAL A 372 9.74 -19.86 -31.50
CA VAL A 372 9.90 -19.80 -30.04
C VAL A 372 9.57 -18.40 -29.59
N ILE A 373 8.67 -18.25 -28.62
CA ILE A 373 8.42 -16.98 -27.94
C ILE A 373 8.96 -17.09 -26.53
N GLN A 374 9.97 -16.28 -26.22
CA GLN A 374 10.61 -16.24 -24.91
C GLN A 374 10.58 -14.83 -24.34
N ILE A 375 10.34 -14.74 -23.04
CA ILE A 375 10.40 -13.49 -22.30
C ILE A 375 11.57 -13.60 -21.34
N ILE A 376 12.59 -12.78 -21.56
CA ILE A 376 13.86 -12.84 -20.84
C ILE A 376 14.63 -11.53 -21.00
N GLY A 377 15.45 -11.19 -20.00
CA GLY A 377 16.31 -10.02 -20.04
C GLY A 377 17.36 -10.07 -21.16
N VAL A 378 17.76 -8.89 -21.63
CA VAL A 378 18.68 -8.69 -22.76
C VAL A 378 20.05 -8.23 -22.25
N PRO A 379 21.17 -8.82 -22.71
CA PRO A 379 21.25 -10.02 -23.54
C PRO A 379 20.92 -11.30 -22.74
N SER A 380 20.40 -12.31 -23.43
CA SER A 380 20.24 -13.66 -22.90
C SER A 380 21.33 -14.59 -23.43
N GLU A 381 22.06 -15.26 -22.53
CA GLU A 381 23.12 -16.23 -22.88
C GLU A 381 22.56 -17.38 -23.74
N SER A 382 21.44 -17.99 -23.35
CA SER A 382 20.82 -19.08 -24.10
C SER A 382 20.43 -18.67 -25.53
N ILE A 383 19.93 -17.44 -25.71
CA ILE A 383 19.56 -16.92 -27.02
C ILE A 383 20.80 -16.59 -27.84
N ARG A 384 21.81 -15.95 -27.23
CA ARG A 384 23.10 -15.66 -27.85
C ARG A 384 23.76 -16.93 -28.38
N ASP A 385 23.85 -17.95 -27.54
CA ASP A 385 24.53 -19.21 -27.88
C ASP A 385 23.76 -19.96 -28.98
N ALA A 386 22.42 -19.92 -28.96
CA ALA A 386 21.59 -20.51 -30.02
C ALA A 386 21.73 -19.78 -31.37
N LEU A 387 21.76 -18.44 -31.38
CA LEU A 387 21.97 -17.63 -32.58
C LEU A 387 23.40 -17.75 -33.15
N ALA A 388 24.38 -18.08 -32.30
CA ALA A 388 25.74 -18.39 -32.74
C ALA A 388 25.84 -19.79 -33.36
N ALA A 389 25.06 -20.76 -32.87
CA ALA A 389 25.12 -22.15 -33.32
C ALA A 389 24.26 -22.45 -34.56
N VAL A 390 23.14 -21.73 -34.75
CA VAL A 390 22.16 -22.01 -35.81
C VAL A 390 21.71 -20.69 -36.45
N PRO A 391 21.49 -20.65 -37.80
CA PRO A 391 20.87 -19.50 -38.45
C PRO A 391 19.43 -19.28 -37.96
N LEU A 392 19.27 -18.44 -36.95
CA LEU A 392 18.00 -17.99 -36.40
C LEU A 392 17.85 -16.48 -36.64
N ARG A 393 16.61 -15.99 -36.56
CA ARG A 393 16.33 -14.55 -36.59
C ARG A 393 15.20 -14.19 -35.65
N LEU A 394 15.25 -12.94 -35.18
CA LEU A 394 14.20 -12.34 -34.36
C LEU A 394 13.15 -11.67 -35.25
N LEU A 395 11.87 -11.91 -34.95
CA LEU A 395 10.75 -11.18 -35.55
C LEU A 395 10.44 -9.94 -34.70
N PRO A 396 10.27 -8.76 -35.34
CA PRO A 396 9.77 -7.60 -34.63
C PRO A 396 8.28 -7.76 -34.31
N LEU A 397 7.83 -7.14 -33.22
CA LEU A 397 6.41 -6.92 -33.00
C LEU A 397 5.94 -5.73 -33.83
N SER A 398 4.67 -5.75 -34.23
CA SER A 398 4.07 -4.60 -34.93
C SER A 398 3.84 -3.47 -33.94
N GLU A 399 3.96 -2.21 -34.39
CA GLU A 399 3.73 -1.06 -33.50
C GLU A 399 2.31 -1.07 -32.92
N LYS A 400 1.31 -1.51 -33.68
CA LYS A 400 -0.07 -1.67 -33.20
C LYS A 400 -0.13 -2.63 -31.99
N ALA A 401 0.53 -3.79 -32.10
CA ALA A 401 0.55 -4.77 -31.01
C ALA A 401 1.38 -4.27 -29.82
N ALA A 402 2.52 -3.63 -30.07
CA ALA A 402 3.38 -3.08 -29.03
C ALA A 402 2.67 -1.96 -28.23
N ALA A 403 1.98 -1.05 -28.92
CA ALA A 403 1.16 -0.01 -28.32
C ALA A 403 0.04 -0.60 -27.47
N ALA A 404 -0.75 -1.54 -28.03
CA ALA A 404 -1.85 -2.17 -27.31
C ALA A 404 -1.40 -2.89 -26.03
N LEU A 405 -0.23 -3.53 -26.05
CA LEU A 405 0.35 -4.17 -24.86
C LEU A 405 0.82 -3.12 -23.85
N ALA A 406 1.55 -2.09 -24.28
CA ALA A 406 2.03 -1.01 -23.40
C ALA A 406 0.87 -0.29 -22.69
N ASP A 407 -0.23 -0.05 -23.40
CA ASP A 407 -1.40 0.67 -22.88
C ASP A 407 -2.33 -0.21 -22.01
N SER A 408 -2.04 -1.51 -21.89
CA SER A 408 -2.88 -2.46 -21.13
C SER A 408 -2.86 -2.27 -19.60
N GLY A 409 -1.94 -1.44 -19.09
CA GLY A 409 -1.72 -1.27 -17.65
C GLY A 409 -1.12 -2.49 -16.94
N ARG A 410 -0.64 -3.49 -17.70
CA ARG A 410 -0.07 -4.74 -17.16
C ARG A 410 1.44 -4.67 -16.92
N GLY A 411 2.05 -3.50 -17.05
CA GLY A 411 3.49 -3.29 -16.87
C GLY A 411 4.35 -3.68 -18.08
N TYR A 412 3.75 -3.69 -19.28
CA TYR A 412 4.51 -3.77 -20.54
C TYR A 412 5.08 -2.40 -20.91
N LEU A 413 6.29 -2.42 -21.48
CA LEU A 413 7.02 -1.25 -21.95
C LEU A 413 7.39 -1.46 -23.42
N ARG A 414 7.32 -0.40 -24.23
CA ARG A 414 7.96 -0.42 -25.55
C ARG A 414 9.46 -0.68 -25.37
N TYR A 415 10.02 -1.58 -26.16
CA TYR A 415 11.42 -1.95 -26.04
C TYR A 415 12.03 -2.23 -27.41
N THR A 416 13.32 -1.95 -27.55
CA THR A 416 14.07 -2.25 -28.78
C THR A 416 15.27 -3.09 -28.39
N VAL A 417 15.40 -4.27 -29.00
CA VAL A 417 16.66 -5.04 -28.93
C VAL A 417 17.65 -4.37 -29.87
N PRO A 418 18.76 -3.77 -29.37
CA PRO A 418 19.71 -3.06 -30.21
C PRO A 418 20.38 -3.97 -31.24
N ALA A 419 20.75 -3.44 -32.40
CA ALA A 419 21.62 -4.12 -33.36
C ALA A 419 22.92 -4.63 -32.70
N GLY A 420 23.38 -5.82 -33.08
CA GLY A 420 24.61 -6.42 -32.55
C GLY A 420 24.47 -7.05 -31.16
N THR A 421 23.25 -7.12 -30.60
CA THR A 421 23.00 -7.81 -29.32
C THR A 421 23.29 -9.31 -29.43
N TYR A 422 22.91 -9.90 -30.57
CA TYR A 422 23.12 -11.32 -30.86
C TYR A 422 23.84 -11.51 -32.20
N ALA A 423 24.48 -12.67 -32.37
CA ALA A 423 25.14 -13.02 -33.63
C ALA A 423 24.17 -12.91 -34.80
N ASN A 424 24.64 -12.35 -35.92
CA ASN A 424 23.88 -12.19 -37.16
C ASN A 424 22.63 -11.28 -37.09
N GLN A 425 22.40 -10.58 -35.96
CA GLN A 425 21.34 -9.59 -35.81
C GLN A 425 21.88 -8.18 -36.10
N THR A 426 21.83 -7.76 -37.36
CA THR A 426 22.44 -6.51 -37.84
C THR A 426 21.58 -5.26 -37.67
N GLY A 427 20.27 -5.41 -37.46
CA GLY A 427 19.33 -4.29 -37.32
C GLY A 427 18.54 -4.37 -36.02
N ASN A 428 18.13 -3.20 -35.50
CA ASN A 428 17.28 -3.10 -34.32
C ASN A 428 15.99 -3.92 -34.47
N VAL A 429 15.54 -4.57 -33.39
CA VAL A 429 14.28 -5.31 -33.38
C VAL A 429 13.31 -4.64 -32.39
N ALA A 430 12.26 -4.03 -32.93
CA ALA A 430 11.18 -3.45 -32.14
C ALA A 430 10.34 -4.54 -31.48
N THR A 431 10.07 -4.40 -30.18
CA THR A 431 9.32 -5.37 -29.38
C THR A 431 8.69 -4.68 -28.16
N VAL A 432 8.19 -5.48 -27.22
CA VAL A 432 7.85 -5.03 -25.87
C VAL A 432 8.68 -5.79 -24.85
N ALA A 433 8.80 -5.22 -23.65
CA ALA A 433 9.31 -5.91 -22.47
C ALA A 433 8.29 -5.85 -21.35
N VAL A 434 8.32 -6.85 -20.47
CA VAL A 434 7.62 -6.78 -19.17
C VAL A 434 8.65 -6.48 -18.08
N ALA A 435 8.31 -5.65 -17.11
CA ALA A 435 9.23 -5.35 -16.02
C ALA A 435 9.34 -6.57 -15.08
N ALA A 436 10.57 -7.02 -14.79
CA ALA A 436 10.84 -7.88 -13.64
C ALA A 436 10.80 -7.02 -12.37
N GLN A 437 9.96 -7.38 -11.41
CA GLN A 437 9.73 -6.62 -10.18
C GLN A 437 10.24 -7.37 -8.96
N LEU A 438 10.78 -6.62 -8.00
CA LEU A 438 11.00 -7.09 -6.65
C LEU A 438 9.78 -6.77 -5.80
N LEU A 439 9.19 -7.81 -5.19
CA LEU A 439 7.89 -7.76 -4.55
C LEU A 439 7.97 -8.20 -3.10
N VAL A 440 7.03 -7.69 -2.31
CA VAL A 440 6.92 -7.87 -0.87
C VAL A 440 5.45 -7.83 -0.45
N ALA A 441 5.09 -8.47 0.66
CA ALA A 441 3.79 -8.31 1.28
C ALA A 441 3.78 -7.05 2.18
N ALA A 442 2.63 -6.40 2.35
CA ALA A 442 2.52 -5.14 3.09
C ALA A 442 2.83 -5.24 4.59
N ASP A 443 3.10 -6.44 5.12
CA ASP A 443 3.41 -6.71 6.52
C ASP A 443 4.91 -6.54 6.86
N LEU A 444 5.79 -6.41 5.85
CA LEU A 444 7.19 -6.06 6.08
C LEU A 444 7.31 -4.61 6.53
N SER A 445 8.07 -4.35 7.59
CA SER A 445 8.14 -2.99 8.16
C SER A 445 8.82 -1.99 7.21
N ASP A 446 8.43 -0.72 7.29
CA ASP A 446 9.03 0.38 6.52
C ASP A 446 10.56 0.40 6.60
N ALA A 447 11.12 0.11 7.78
CA ALA A 447 12.56 0.05 7.98
C ALA A 447 13.22 -1.10 7.18
N GLU A 448 12.62 -2.30 7.18
CA GLU A 448 13.09 -3.44 6.40
C GLU A 448 13.00 -3.15 4.90
N VAL A 449 11.84 -2.69 4.42
CA VAL A 449 11.62 -2.40 3.01
C VAL A 449 12.54 -1.28 2.51
N GLY A 450 12.70 -0.21 3.27
CA GLY A 450 13.61 0.88 2.92
C GLY A 450 15.07 0.43 2.86
N ALA A 451 15.49 -0.48 3.76
CA ALA A 451 16.84 -1.05 3.73
C ALA A 451 17.06 -1.96 2.51
N ILE A 452 16.07 -2.79 2.17
CA ILE A 452 16.11 -3.63 0.96
C ILE A 452 16.19 -2.75 -0.30
N ALA A 453 15.33 -1.73 -0.40
CA ALA A 453 15.34 -0.80 -1.52
C ALA A 453 16.71 -0.12 -1.69
N ARG A 454 17.33 0.35 -0.60
CA ARG A 454 18.70 0.91 -0.66
C ARG A 454 19.74 -0.11 -1.12
N ASN A 455 19.66 -1.35 -0.64
CA ASN A 455 20.60 -2.40 -1.05
C ASN A 455 20.48 -2.76 -2.53
N VAL A 456 19.28 -2.62 -3.11
CA VAL A 456 19.01 -2.92 -4.52
C VAL A 456 19.36 -1.75 -5.44
N TYR A 457 18.93 -0.54 -5.08
CA TYR A 457 18.97 0.61 -6.00
C TYR A 457 20.11 1.59 -5.75
N ALA A 458 20.86 1.48 -4.64
CA ALA A 458 21.96 2.40 -4.39
C ALA A 458 23.07 2.28 -5.47
N PRO A 459 23.68 3.40 -5.87
CA PRO A 459 24.88 3.38 -6.71
C PRO A 459 25.96 2.47 -6.11
N GLY A 460 26.70 1.76 -6.97
CA GLY A 460 27.79 0.88 -6.55
C GLY A 460 27.37 -0.52 -6.06
N ALA A 461 26.12 -0.93 -6.25
CA ALA A 461 25.69 -2.31 -5.95
C ALA A 461 26.43 -3.36 -6.81
N ASP A 462 26.82 -2.99 -8.03
CA ASP A 462 27.55 -3.79 -9.04
C ASP A 462 27.16 -5.27 -9.04
N PHE A 463 25.91 -5.54 -9.45
CA PHE A 463 25.41 -6.90 -9.57
C PHE A 463 26.08 -7.69 -10.70
N THR A 464 26.65 -7.00 -11.69
CA THR A 464 27.42 -7.60 -12.78
C THR A 464 28.66 -8.31 -12.27
N ALA A 465 29.47 -7.65 -11.44
CA ALA A 465 30.62 -8.26 -10.78
C ALA A 465 30.24 -9.44 -9.86
N ARG A 466 28.95 -9.54 -9.49
CA ARG A 466 28.39 -10.61 -8.65
C ARG A 466 27.65 -11.69 -9.43
N GLY A 467 27.79 -11.70 -10.76
CA GLY A 467 27.28 -12.78 -11.62
C GLY A 467 25.86 -12.56 -12.16
N SER A 468 25.29 -11.35 -12.03
CA SER A 468 24.01 -10.99 -12.64
C SER A 468 24.18 -9.91 -13.70
N ALA A 469 24.22 -10.32 -14.98
CA ALA A 469 24.28 -9.41 -16.12
C ALA A 469 23.09 -8.43 -16.16
N GLN A 470 21.88 -8.94 -15.85
CA GLN A 470 20.67 -8.12 -15.85
C GLN A 470 20.69 -7.03 -14.78
N GLY A 471 21.47 -7.22 -13.72
CA GLY A 471 21.61 -6.22 -12.67
C GLY A 471 22.29 -4.92 -13.10
N ALA A 472 22.94 -4.88 -14.28
CA ALA A 472 23.43 -3.63 -14.88
C ALA A 472 22.32 -2.62 -15.22
N GLN A 473 21.09 -3.09 -15.38
CA GLN A 473 19.93 -2.28 -15.77
C GLN A 473 19.16 -1.72 -14.56
N ILE A 474 19.55 -2.11 -13.33
CA ILE A 474 18.92 -1.67 -12.10
C ILE A 474 19.39 -0.26 -11.78
N SER A 475 18.45 0.68 -11.69
CA SER A 475 18.74 2.05 -11.30
C SER A 475 17.56 2.68 -10.56
N PRO A 476 17.79 3.70 -9.70
CA PRO A 476 16.70 4.46 -9.10
C PRO A 476 15.77 5.09 -10.16
N ALA A 477 16.31 5.54 -11.29
CA ALA A 477 15.58 6.23 -12.35
C ALA A 477 14.58 5.31 -13.08
N THR A 478 14.86 4.02 -13.16
CA THR A 478 14.01 3.02 -13.84
C THR A 478 13.13 2.23 -12.87
N ALA A 479 13.30 2.41 -11.55
CA ALA A 479 12.65 1.61 -10.51
C ALA A 479 11.12 1.70 -10.47
N THR A 480 10.53 2.74 -11.06
CA THR A 480 9.06 2.91 -11.14
C THR A 480 8.47 2.55 -12.50
N GLN A 481 9.31 2.22 -13.50
CA GLN A 481 8.85 1.90 -14.85
C GLN A 481 8.17 0.54 -14.89
N GLY A 482 6.97 0.46 -15.48
CA GLY A 482 6.26 -0.81 -15.63
C GLY A 482 5.79 -1.41 -14.30
N LEU A 483 5.64 -0.60 -13.25
CA LEU A 483 4.95 -1.03 -12.04
C LEU A 483 3.48 -1.32 -12.35
N SER A 484 3.01 -2.47 -11.90
CA SER A 484 1.67 -2.98 -12.17
C SER A 484 0.86 -3.19 -10.89
N VAL A 485 1.52 -3.15 -9.73
CA VAL A 485 0.91 -3.20 -8.39
C VAL A 485 1.39 -1.98 -7.59
N PRO A 486 0.68 -1.56 -6.53
CA PRO A 486 1.08 -0.42 -5.72
C PRO A 486 2.51 -0.57 -5.17
N GLN A 487 3.31 0.48 -5.28
CA GLN A 487 4.64 0.50 -4.67
C GLN A 487 4.52 0.63 -3.15
N HIS A 488 5.41 -0.01 -2.41
CA HIS A 488 5.54 0.19 -0.97
C HIS A 488 6.07 1.61 -0.68
N LEU A 489 5.39 2.36 0.20
CA LEU A 489 5.73 3.78 0.46
C LEU A 489 7.17 3.97 0.95
N ALA A 490 7.64 3.10 1.85
CA ALA A 490 9.04 3.15 2.30
C ALA A 490 10.06 2.87 1.18
N ALA A 491 9.73 2.01 0.20
CA ALA A 491 10.58 1.79 -0.96
C ALA A 491 10.62 3.02 -1.85
N ALA A 492 9.45 3.61 -2.14
CA ALA A 492 9.33 4.83 -2.93
C ALA A 492 10.17 5.97 -2.33
N ARG A 493 10.03 6.23 -1.03
CA ARG A 493 10.82 7.24 -0.30
C ARG A 493 12.33 6.96 -0.36
N ALA A 494 12.73 5.71 -0.17
CA ALA A 494 14.14 5.32 -0.24
C ALA A 494 14.75 5.51 -1.63
N ILE A 495 14.02 5.12 -2.69
CA ILE A 495 14.45 5.25 -4.08
C ILE A 495 14.49 6.73 -4.52
N GLU A 496 13.49 7.51 -4.12
CA GLU A 496 13.45 8.95 -4.38
C GLU A 496 14.66 9.67 -3.75
N ALA A 497 15.02 9.33 -2.51
CA ALA A 497 16.19 9.89 -1.84
C ALA A 497 17.50 9.58 -2.58
N LEU A 498 17.63 8.37 -3.15
CA LEU A 498 18.80 7.99 -3.96
C LEU A 498 18.87 8.77 -5.28
N THR A 499 17.73 9.14 -5.86
CA THR A 499 17.66 9.91 -7.10
C THR A 499 18.06 11.37 -6.87
N LYS A 500 17.60 11.97 -5.76
CA LYS A 500 17.90 13.37 -5.41
C LYS A 500 19.35 13.59 -4.93
N GLY A 501 19.97 12.58 -4.32
CA GLY A 501 21.37 12.65 -3.87
C GLY A 501 22.43 12.53 -4.97
N GLY A 502 22.02 12.30 -6.23
CA GLY A 502 22.90 12.01 -7.37
C GLY A 502 23.16 13.16 -8.35
N VAL A 503 22.74 14.40 -8.06
CA VAL A 503 23.00 15.57 -8.93
C VAL A 503 24.12 16.44 -8.33
N PRO A 504 25.38 16.38 -8.83
CA PRO A 504 26.17 17.58 -8.84
C PRO A 504 25.52 18.53 -9.85
N ALA A 505 25.08 19.70 -9.38
CA ALA A 505 24.70 20.79 -10.26
C ALA A 505 25.94 21.17 -11.09
N GLY A 506 26.02 20.63 -12.31
CA GLY A 506 26.92 21.12 -13.33
C GLY A 506 26.50 22.54 -13.68
N LYS A 507 27.13 23.52 -13.03
CA LYS A 507 27.17 24.89 -13.52
C LYS A 507 27.81 24.86 -14.89
N GLY A 508 27.11 25.40 -15.88
CA GLY A 508 27.62 25.52 -17.23
C GLY A 508 28.93 26.29 -17.30
N ARG A 509 29.78 25.85 -18.23
CA ARG A 509 30.50 26.68 -19.20
C ARG A 509 30.87 25.82 -20.39
#